data_AF-A0A6M3LRX2-F1
#
_entry.id   AF-A0A6M3LRX2-F1
#
_cell.length_a   1.000
_cell.length_b   1.000
_cell.length_c   1.000
_cell.angle_alpha   90.00
_cell.angle_beta   90.00
_cell.angle_gamma   90.00
#
_symmetry.space_group_name_H-M   'P 1'
#
loop_
_entity.id
_entity.type
_entity.pdbx_description
1 polymer ?
#
loop_
_entity_poly.entity_id
_entity_poly.type
_entity_poly.pdbx_seq_one_letter_code
_entity_poly.pdbx_strand_id
1 'polypeptide(L)'
;MENEILEKINERLTGLENILKDKKEVMTETKEVKPLVKELDAIFILGRGQSLTRCPETIPDKTEFWGCNNIYRARKLSRLFVIKSPYLVRLREPNLINEINEHDFPVYTLGLYPEFNNNVKYPLEEIIKEFNTGYILNTASYMLALAIMMKPKRLLLFGVDMSYGTNNEYMYNEKACLEGWLGMALGRGIQFDIAQESTLLKRKTVTNFYGYNVINDGPSTRIEPKYSWPDTRGLCAKSYKLEKVHHNI
;
A
#
# COMPACT_ATOMS: atom_id res chain seq x y z
N MET A 1 43.32 40.76 -13.78
CA MET A 1 42.06 40.17 -14.29
C MET A 1 41.98 38.68 -13.96
N GLU A 2 42.99 37.87 -14.28
CA GLU A 2 43.01 36.43 -13.91
C GLU A 2 43.02 36.18 -12.39
N ASN A 3 43.81 36.93 -11.61
CA ASN A 3 43.89 36.75 -10.16
C ASN A 3 42.55 37.03 -9.45
N GLU A 4 41.78 38.01 -9.93
CA GLU A 4 40.48 38.38 -9.35
C GLU A 4 39.39 37.35 -9.68
N ILE A 5 39.53 36.65 -10.82
CA ILE A 5 38.64 35.55 -11.21
C ILE A 5 38.93 34.31 -10.36
N LEU A 6 40.22 33.99 -10.14
CA LEU A 6 40.64 32.89 -9.27
C LEU A 6 40.17 33.06 -7.83
N GLU A 7 40.24 34.28 -7.30
CA GLU A 7 39.80 34.60 -5.94
C GLU A 7 38.28 34.38 -5.77
N LYS A 8 37.47 34.87 -6.72
CA LYS A 8 36.01 34.65 -6.74
C LYS A 8 35.63 33.17 -6.90
N ILE A 9 36.43 32.38 -7.62
CA ILE A 9 36.22 30.93 -7.74
C ILE A 9 36.50 30.24 -6.40
N ASN A 10 37.59 30.60 -5.73
CA ASN A 10 37.97 30.00 -4.45
C ASN A 10 36.98 30.36 -3.32
N GLU A 11 36.47 31.60 -3.27
CA GLU A 11 35.41 31.98 -2.34
C GLU A 11 34.15 31.15 -2.55
N ARG A 12 33.76 30.92 -3.81
CA ARG A 12 32.58 30.14 -4.17
C ARG A 12 32.74 28.65 -3.85
N LEU A 13 33.94 28.09 -4.05
CA LEU A 13 34.27 26.72 -3.67
C LEU A 13 34.23 26.54 -2.15
N THR A 14 34.81 27.47 -1.41
CA THR A 14 34.80 27.47 0.07
C THR A 14 33.36 27.56 0.60
N GLY A 15 32.52 28.40 -0.01
CA GLY A 15 31.10 28.50 0.32
C GLY A 15 30.35 27.18 0.07
N LEU A 16 30.64 26.50 -1.04
CA LEU A 16 30.05 25.19 -1.36
C LEU A 16 30.51 24.10 -0.38
N GLU A 17 31.79 24.10 0.00
CA GLU A 17 32.34 23.16 0.99
C GLU A 17 31.70 23.35 2.37
N ASN A 18 31.51 24.59 2.80
CA ASN A 18 30.81 24.89 4.06
C ASN A 18 29.35 24.45 4.02
N ILE A 19 28.62 24.70 2.92
CA ILE A 19 27.24 24.21 2.75
C ILE A 19 27.18 22.67 2.78
N LEU A 20 28.16 21.98 2.18
CA LEU A 20 28.25 20.52 2.21
C LEU A 20 28.59 20.00 3.62
N LYS A 21 29.39 20.74 4.37
CA LYS A 21 29.76 20.40 5.75
C LYS A 21 28.60 20.61 6.71
N ASP A 22 27.88 21.73 6.60
CA ASP A 22 26.67 22.01 7.38
C ASP A 22 25.57 20.97 7.08
N LYS A 23 25.40 20.58 5.80
CA LYS A 23 24.49 19.47 5.45
C LYS A 23 24.92 18.14 6.06
N LYS A 24 26.23 17.86 6.14
CA LYS A 24 26.73 16.64 6.81
C LYS A 24 26.52 16.68 8.31
N GLU A 25 26.71 17.82 8.97
CA GLU A 25 26.46 17.96 10.42
C GLU A 25 24.97 17.89 10.77
N VAL A 26 24.09 18.49 9.96
CA VAL A 26 22.62 18.31 10.10
C VAL A 26 22.20 16.86 9.84
N MET A 27 22.91 16.12 8.99
CA MET A 27 22.67 14.69 8.77
C MET A 27 23.16 13.79 9.93
N THR A 28 23.98 14.29 10.87
CA THR A 28 24.53 13.48 11.97
C THR A 28 23.66 13.39 13.22
N GLU A 29 22.64 14.25 13.39
CA GLU A 29 21.60 14.02 14.39
C GLU A 29 20.51 13.08 13.81
N THR A 30 20.86 11.82 13.61
CA THR A 30 19.88 10.79 13.28
C THR A 30 18.95 10.58 14.46
N LYS A 31 17.76 11.20 14.43
CA LYS A 31 16.63 10.76 15.26
C LYS A 31 16.44 9.26 15.06
N GLU A 32 16.40 8.52 16.17
CA GLU A 32 16.20 7.08 16.14
C GLU A 32 14.82 6.77 15.53
N VAL A 33 14.80 6.21 14.33
CA VAL A 33 13.55 5.98 13.60
C VAL A 33 12.80 4.80 14.23
N LYS A 34 11.50 4.98 14.48
CA LYS A 34 10.65 3.95 15.10
C LYS A 34 10.75 2.61 14.36
N PRO A 35 11.23 1.53 15.01
CA PRO A 35 11.41 0.24 14.37
C PRO A 35 10.08 -0.40 13.99
N LEU A 36 10.12 -1.45 13.16
CA LEU A 36 8.95 -2.28 12.87
C LEU A 36 8.45 -2.97 14.14
N VAL A 37 7.15 -2.85 14.43
CA VAL A 37 6.51 -3.53 15.57
C VAL A 37 6.20 -4.97 15.18
N LYS A 38 6.60 -5.93 16.03
CA LYS A 38 6.34 -7.36 15.82
C LYS A 38 5.02 -7.78 16.50
N GLU A 39 4.50 -8.93 16.09
CA GLU A 39 3.34 -9.59 16.74
C GLU A 39 2.04 -8.74 16.72
N LEU A 40 1.83 -7.98 15.65
CA LEU A 40 0.60 -7.22 15.44
C LEU A 40 -0.59 -8.15 15.14
N ASP A 41 -1.74 -7.83 15.74
CA ASP A 41 -3.00 -8.50 15.41
C ASP A 41 -3.46 -8.08 14.01
N ALA A 42 -3.28 -6.81 13.64
CA ALA A 42 -3.65 -6.33 12.31
C ALA A 42 -2.78 -5.19 11.78
N ILE A 43 -2.68 -5.10 10.46
CA ILE A 43 -2.13 -3.93 9.76
C ILE A 43 -3.21 -3.39 8.81
N PHE A 44 -3.50 -2.10 8.93
CA PHE A 44 -4.45 -1.40 8.07
C PHE A 44 -3.69 -0.73 6.93
N ILE A 45 -4.05 -1.06 5.70
CA ILE A 45 -3.50 -0.49 4.47
C ILE A 45 -4.47 0.58 3.98
N LEU A 46 -4.03 1.83 4.03
CA LEU A 46 -4.87 3.00 3.78
C LEU A 46 -4.51 3.67 2.45
N GLY A 47 -5.47 3.68 1.54
CA GLY A 47 -5.47 4.48 0.31
C GLY A 47 -6.44 5.66 0.41
N ARG A 48 -6.57 6.44 -0.67
CA ARG A 48 -7.38 7.68 -0.70
C ARG A 48 -8.75 7.51 -1.37
N GLY A 49 -9.15 6.27 -1.67
CA GLY A 49 -10.46 5.95 -2.19
C GLY A 49 -11.58 6.33 -1.23
N GLN A 50 -12.81 6.41 -1.75
CA GLN A 50 -14.01 6.75 -1.00
C GLN A 50 -14.25 5.82 0.18
N SER A 51 -13.85 4.54 0.08
CA SER A 51 -14.03 3.59 1.17
C SER A 51 -13.15 3.85 2.40
N LEU A 52 -12.21 4.81 2.34
CA LEU A 52 -11.45 5.27 3.50
C LEU A 52 -12.36 5.75 4.64
N THR A 53 -13.55 6.23 4.31
CA THR A 53 -14.60 6.64 5.28
C THR A 53 -15.05 5.50 6.19
N ARG A 54 -14.86 4.23 5.79
CA ARG A 54 -15.18 3.04 6.57
C ARG A 54 -14.06 2.65 7.56
N CYS A 55 -12.88 3.24 7.42
CA CYS A 55 -11.75 3.00 8.33
C CYS A 55 -12.06 3.62 9.72
N PRO A 56 -11.80 2.91 10.83
CA PRO A 56 -11.92 3.47 12.17
C PRO A 56 -11.10 4.76 12.34
N GLU A 57 -11.59 5.70 13.15
CA GLU A 57 -10.90 6.97 13.37
C GLU A 57 -9.69 6.85 14.30
N THR A 58 -9.76 5.92 15.25
CA THR A 58 -8.69 5.61 16.20
C THR A 58 -8.00 4.31 15.81
N ILE A 59 -6.70 4.24 16.07
CA ILE A 59 -5.88 3.05 15.81
C ILE A 59 -6.15 2.05 16.95
N PRO A 60 -6.71 0.86 16.67
CA PRO A 60 -6.93 -0.15 17.71
C PRO A 60 -5.62 -0.70 18.29
N ASP A 61 -5.69 -1.24 19.51
CA ASP A 61 -4.56 -1.89 20.17
C ASP A 61 -3.96 -3.02 19.32
N LYS A 62 -2.63 -3.17 19.37
CA LYS A 62 -1.88 -4.17 18.59
C LYS A 62 -2.11 -4.07 17.08
N THR A 63 -2.40 -2.87 16.58
CA THR A 63 -2.52 -2.62 15.15
C THR A 63 -1.69 -1.43 14.69
N GLU A 64 -1.45 -1.35 13.39
CA GLU A 64 -0.82 -0.19 12.77
C GLU A 64 -1.63 0.30 11.57
N PHE A 65 -1.66 1.63 11.39
CA PHE A 65 -2.26 2.28 10.21
C PHE A 65 -1.13 2.73 9.28
N TRP A 66 -1.09 2.14 8.08
CA TRP A 66 -0.09 2.44 7.06
C TRP A 66 -0.74 3.19 5.92
N GLY A 67 -0.22 4.37 5.63
CA GLY A 67 -0.76 5.25 4.61
C GLY A 67 0.26 5.65 3.56
N CYS A 68 -0.19 6.27 2.47
CA CYS A 68 0.69 6.83 1.46
C CYS A 68 0.43 8.31 1.15
N ASN A 69 1.50 8.99 0.73
CA ASN A 69 1.48 10.39 0.30
C ASN A 69 0.88 11.33 1.36
N ASN A 70 -0.25 11.98 1.07
CA ASN A 70 -0.88 12.99 1.91
C ASN A 70 -2.06 12.47 2.74
N ILE A 71 -2.22 11.14 2.86
CA ILE A 71 -3.34 10.55 3.61
C ILE A 71 -3.30 10.85 5.12
N TYR A 72 -2.12 11.22 5.66
CA TYR A 72 -1.97 11.65 7.05
C TYR A 72 -2.85 12.87 7.38
N ARG A 73 -3.23 13.67 6.37
CA ARG A 73 -4.16 14.80 6.52
C ARG A 73 -5.59 14.33 6.86
N ALA A 74 -5.95 13.09 6.53
CA ALA A 74 -7.29 12.53 6.74
C ALA A 74 -7.35 11.48 7.86
N ARG A 75 -6.26 10.78 8.14
CA ARG A 75 -6.19 9.72 9.16
C ARG A 75 -4.87 9.78 9.93
N LYS A 76 -4.93 9.47 11.23
CA LYS A 76 -3.72 9.21 12.02
C LYS A 76 -3.00 7.98 11.45
N LEU A 77 -1.67 8.04 11.39
CA LEU A 77 -0.85 6.97 10.84
C LEU A 77 0.19 6.49 11.84
N SER A 78 0.49 5.20 11.77
CA SER A 78 1.68 4.59 12.38
C SER A 78 2.89 4.73 11.47
N ARG A 79 2.70 4.61 10.14
CA ARG A 79 3.77 4.66 9.13
C ARG A 79 3.27 5.33 7.84
N LEU A 80 4.15 6.06 7.17
CA LEU A 80 3.85 6.70 5.88
C LEU A 80 4.77 6.17 4.77
N PHE A 81 4.21 5.99 3.58
CA PHE A 81 4.93 5.54 2.40
C PHE A 81 4.91 6.63 1.31
N VAL A 82 6.09 7.05 0.87
CA VAL A 82 6.28 8.02 -0.21
C VAL A 82 7.21 7.39 -1.25
N ILE A 83 6.63 6.57 -2.13
CA ILE A 83 7.36 5.78 -3.14
C ILE A 83 7.51 6.58 -4.43
N LYS A 84 8.15 7.75 -4.33
CA LYS A 84 8.52 8.65 -5.43
C LYS A 84 9.78 9.40 -5.06
N SER A 85 10.50 9.93 -6.05
CA SER A 85 11.64 10.81 -5.75
C SER A 85 11.15 12.10 -5.08
N PRO A 86 11.91 12.69 -4.14
CA PRO A 86 11.59 13.97 -3.52
C PRO A 86 11.33 15.08 -4.55
N TYR A 87 12.06 15.07 -5.67
CA TYR A 87 11.84 15.99 -6.79
C TYR A 87 10.42 15.91 -7.36
N LEU A 88 9.94 14.71 -7.68
CA LEU A 88 8.58 14.53 -8.22
C LEU A 88 7.51 14.86 -7.18
N VAL A 89 7.79 14.62 -5.90
CA VAL A 89 6.91 15.03 -4.80
C VAL A 89 6.78 16.56 -4.78
N ARG A 90 7.89 17.30 -4.74
CA ARG A 90 7.89 18.77 -4.73
C ARG A 90 7.24 19.37 -5.97
N LEU A 91 7.43 18.74 -7.14
CA LEU A 91 6.81 19.21 -8.39
C LEU A 91 5.28 19.13 -8.34
N ARG A 92 4.72 18.12 -7.65
CA ARG A 92 3.26 17.91 -7.57
C ARG A 92 2.62 18.60 -6.38
N GLU A 93 3.28 18.55 -5.22
CA GLU A 93 2.82 19.15 -3.95
C GLU A 93 4.03 19.80 -3.25
N PRO A 94 4.34 21.07 -3.55
CA PRO A 94 5.58 21.74 -3.10
C PRO A 94 5.83 21.71 -1.59
N ASN A 95 4.76 21.78 -0.79
CA ASN A 95 4.84 21.82 0.68
C ASN A 95 4.77 20.45 1.36
N LEU A 96 4.51 19.36 0.60
CA LEU A 96 4.19 18.05 1.19
C LEU A 96 5.30 17.52 2.10
N ILE A 97 6.56 17.69 1.69
CA ILE A 97 7.70 17.21 2.48
C ILE A 97 7.83 17.99 3.80
N ASN A 98 7.61 19.31 3.76
CA ASN A 98 7.68 20.15 4.95
C ASN A 98 6.59 19.74 5.96
N GLU A 99 5.36 19.53 5.48
CA GLU A 99 4.24 19.06 6.32
C GLU A 99 4.50 17.65 6.87
N ILE A 100 5.05 16.72 6.07
CA ILE A 100 5.42 15.38 6.54
C ILE A 100 6.43 15.46 7.70
N ASN A 101 7.37 16.40 7.63
CA ASN A 101 8.42 16.58 8.63
C ASN A 101 7.91 17.13 9.98
N GLU A 102 6.65 17.57 10.06
CA GLU A 102 5.98 17.95 11.31
C GLU A 102 5.48 16.72 12.11
N HIS A 103 5.61 15.52 11.55
CA HIS A 103 5.12 14.28 12.16
C HIS A 103 6.25 13.31 12.55
N ASP A 104 6.01 12.55 13.63
CA ASP A 104 6.97 11.59 14.20
C ASP A 104 6.80 10.15 13.70
N PHE A 105 6.07 9.91 12.61
CA PHE A 105 5.99 8.58 12.00
C PHE A 105 7.19 8.33 11.07
N PRO A 106 7.65 7.07 10.92
CA PRO A 106 8.63 6.71 9.91
C PRO A 106 8.07 6.89 8.50
N VAL A 107 8.91 7.38 7.59
CA VAL A 107 8.57 7.65 6.18
C VAL A 107 9.37 6.74 5.27
N TYR A 108 8.71 5.72 4.71
CA TYR A 108 9.30 4.74 3.81
C TYR A 108 9.44 5.31 2.39
N THR A 109 10.65 5.26 1.85
CA THR A 109 11.02 5.81 0.53
C THR A 109 11.90 4.85 -0.26
N LEU A 110 12.13 5.14 -1.55
CA LEU A 110 12.96 4.30 -2.43
C LEU A 110 14.45 4.31 -2.08
N GLY A 111 14.93 5.32 -1.36
CA GLY A 111 16.31 5.48 -0.91
C GLY A 111 16.36 6.32 0.36
N LEU A 112 17.56 6.57 0.87
CA LEU A 112 17.75 7.52 1.96
C LEU A 112 17.76 8.94 1.41
N TYR A 113 16.83 9.77 1.87
CA TYR A 113 16.63 11.14 1.39
C TYR A 113 16.71 12.11 2.57
N PRO A 114 17.71 13.02 2.61
CA PRO A 114 17.89 13.96 3.72
C PRO A 114 16.74 14.98 3.84
N GLU A 115 15.87 15.10 2.83
CA GLU A 115 14.71 15.97 2.89
C GLU A 115 13.61 15.48 3.85
N PHE A 116 13.61 14.20 4.23
CA PHE A 116 12.65 13.64 5.18
C PHE A 116 13.31 13.40 6.54
N ASN A 117 12.77 13.98 7.62
CA ASN A 117 13.35 13.90 8.96
C ASN A 117 13.38 12.46 9.51
N ASN A 118 12.30 11.70 9.29
CA ASN A 118 12.13 10.34 9.81
C ASN A 118 12.24 9.29 8.68
N ASN A 119 13.25 9.43 7.83
CA ASN A 119 13.36 8.66 6.61
C ASN A 119 13.78 7.19 6.83
N VAL A 120 13.08 6.27 6.16
CA VAL A 120 13.42 4.84 6.14
C VAL A 120 13.53 4.37 4.69
N LYS A 121 14.69 3.83 4.31
CA LYS A 121 14.81 3.13 3.02
C LYS A 121 13.93 1.89 3.04
N TYR A 122 13.04 1.76 2.07
CA TYR A 122 12.19 0.58 1.93
C TYR A 122 13.06 -0.67 1.68
N PRO A 123 12.82 -1.79 2.39
CA PRO A 123 13.65 -2.99 2.34
C PRO A 123 13.35 -3.85 1.09
N LEU A 124 13.59 -3.30 -0.10
CA LEU A 124 13.20 -3.95 -1.36
C LEU A 124 13.97 -5.26 -1.59
N GLU A 125 15.24 -5.31 -1.21
CA GLU A 125 16.10 -6.49 -1.37
C GLU A 125 15.59 -7.65 -0.49
N GLU A 126 15.23 -7.37 0.76
CA GLU A 126 14.65 -8.35 1.68
C GLU A 126 13.30 -8.85 1.19
N ILE A 127 12.47 -7.97 0.64
CA ILE A 127 11.17 -8.32 0.05
C ILE A 127 11.37 -9.26 -1.14
N ILE A 128 12.24 -8.91 -2.10
CA ILE A 128 12.50 -9.75 -3.27
C ILE A 128 13.06 -11.11 -2.83
N LYS A 129 13.95 -11.13 -1.83
CA LYS A 129 14.52 -12.37 -1.29
C LYS A 129 13.47 -13.26 -0.60
N GLU A 130 12.56 -12.69 0.19
CA GLU A 130 11.51 -13.42 0.91
C GLU A 130 10.42 -13.99 -0.02
N PHE A 131 10.04 -13.22 -1.05
CA PHE A 131 8.90 -13.59 -1.91
C PHE A 131 9.31 -14.16 -3.27
N ASN A 132 10.60 -14.06 -3.64
CA ASN A 132 11.14 -14.45 -4.94
C ASN A 132 10.36 -13.82 -6.12
N THR A 133 9.89 -12.59 -5.95
CA THR A 133 9.16 -11.83 -6.97
C THR A 133 9.32 -10.32 -6.77
N GLY A 134 9.40 -9.59 -7.88
CA GLY A 134 9.41 -8.13 -7.93
C GLY A 134 8.09 -7.53 -8.38
N TYR A 135 6.96 -8.25 -8.22
CA TYR A 135 5.66 -7.81 -8.74
C TYR A 135 5.02 -6.69 -7.90
N ILE A 136 5.58 -5.49 -7.97
CA ILE A 136 5.18 -4.31 -7.20
C ILE A 136 4.98 -3.13 -8.16
N LEU A 137 3.74 -2.65 -8.29
CA LEU A 137 3.37 -1.64 -9.31
C LEU A 137 2.96 -0.28 -8.72
N ASN A 138 2.54 -0.24 -7.46
CA ASN A 138 2.09 0.99 -6.81
C ASN A 138 2.42 1.01 -5.31
N THR A 139 2.22 2.16 -4.65
CA THR A 139 2.54 2.28 -3.21
C THR A 139 1.76 1.31 -2.33
N ALA A 140 0.52 0.97 -2.67
CA ALA A 140 -0.25 -0.02 -1.91
C ALA A 140 0.38 -1.42 -1.99
N SER A 141 0.95 -1.81 -3.13
CA SER A 141 1.70 -3.07 -3.27
C SER A 141 3.00 -3.09 -2.46
N TYR A 142 3.71 -1.95 -2.34
CA TYR A 142 4.84 -1.81 -1.41
C TYR A 142 4.38 -2.02 0.05
N MET A 143 3.27 -1.39 0.45
CA MET A 143 2.73 -1.56 1.81
C MET A 143 2.31 -3.02 2.07
N LEU A 144 1.61 -3.66 1.11
CA LEU A 144 1.18 -5.06 1.26
C LEU A 144 2.37 -6.01 1.36
N ALA A 145 3.38 -5.88 0.49
CA ALA A 145 4.54 -6.77 0.51
C ALA A 145 5.26 -6.73 1.87
N LEU A 146 5.49 -5.52 2.41
CA LEU A 146 6.10 -5.36 3.72
C LEU A 146 5.20 -5.87 4.86
N ALA A 147 3.90 -5.58 4.81
CA ALA A 147 2.95 -6.06 5.82
C ALA A 147 2.88 -7.60 5.84
N ILE A 148 2.87 -8.24 4.67
CA ILE A 148 2.86 -9.70 4.56
C ILE A 148 4.17 -10.30 5.10
N MET A 149 5.32 -9.66 4.86
CA MET A 149 6.61 -10.08 5.42
C MET A 149 6.59 -10.05 6.96
N MET A 150 5.83 -9.11 7.55
CA MET A 150 5.65 -9.00 9.01
C MET A 150 4.67 -10.02 9.60
N LYS A 151 3.90 -10.73 8.75
CA LYS A 151 2.98 -11.81 9.15
C LYS A 151 1.99 -11.43 10.27
N PRO A 152 1.23 -10.32 10.16
CA PRO A 152 0.14 -10.05 11.09
C PRO A 152 -0.95 -11.12 10.95
N LYS A 153 -1.85 -11.23 11.93
CA LYS A 153 -3.00 -12.15 11.80
C LYS A 153 -3.96 -11.69 10.70
N ARG A 154 -4.10 -10.37 10.54
CA ARG A 154 -5.05 -9.77 9.58
C ARG A 154 -4.52 -8.53 8.85
N LEU A 155 -4.94 -8.35 7.61
CA LEU A 155 -4.81 -7.10 6.87
C LEU A 155 -6.18 -6.45 6.68
N LEU A 156 -6.28 -5.13 6.79
CA LEU A 156 -7.53 -4.42 6.51
C LEU A 156 -7.29 -3.32 5.49
N LEU A 157 -7.98 -3.39 4.35
CA LEU A 157 -7.77 -2.48 3.23
C LEU A 157 -8.91 -1.47 3.15
N PHE A 158 -8.59 -0.19 3.36
CA PHE A 158 -9.54 0.92 3.26
C PHE A 158 -9.01 2.01 2.32
N GLY A 159 -9.89 2.57 1.49
CA GLY A 159 -9.50 3.53 0.45
C GLY A 159 -8.63 2.93 -0.66
N VAL A 160 -8.53 1.59 -0.73
CA VAL A 160 -7.88 0.83 -1.79
C VAL A 160 -8.98 0.29 -2.71
N ASP A 161 -9.69 1.21 -3.38
CA ASP A 161 -10.97 0.89 -4.02
C ASP A 161 -10.79 0.21 -5.37
N MET A 162 -9.75 0.59 -6.10
CA MET A 162 -9.47 0.10 -7.46
C MET A 162 -10.72 0.19 -8.33
N SER A 163 -11.37 1.34 -8.42
CA SER A 163 -12.70 1.50 -9.06
C SER A 163 -12.65 1.28 -10.58
N TYR A 164 -13.68 0.67 -11.17
CA TYR A 164 -13.73 0.43 -12.62
C TYR A 164 -13.67 1.74 -13.42
N GLY A 165 -12.86 1.76 -14.47
CA GLY A 165 -12.79 2.90 -15.40
C GLY A 165 -11.84 4.02 -14.97
N THR A 166 -11.07 3.83 -13.90
CA THR A 166 -9.95 4.71 -13.58
C THR A 166 -8.74 4.33 -14.44
N ASN A 167 -8.11 5.32 -15.08
CA ASN A 167 -7.00 5.08 -16.01
C ASN A 167 -5.76 4.46 -15.33
N ASN A 168 -5.59 4.62 -14.02
CA ASN A 168 -4.40 4.12 -13.33
C ASN A 168 -4.57 2.72 -12.71
N GLU A 169 -5.75 2.41 -12.18
CA GLU A 169 -5.90 1.25 -11.27
C GLU A 169 -6.15 -0.07 -12.04
N TYR A 170 -6.79 0.00 -13.21
CA TYR A 170 -7.03 -1.17 -14.07
C TYR A 170 -6.11 -1.23 -15.28
N MET A 171 -5.90 -0.11 -15.97
CA MET A 171 -5.23 -0.14 -17.28
C MET A 171 -3.73 -0.46 -17.17
N TYR A 172 -3.12 -0.26 -16.00
CA TYR A 172 -1.71 -0.59 -15.74
C TYR A 172 -1.51 -1.83 -14.86
N ASN A 173 -2.50 -2.73 -14.78
CA ASN A 173 -2.44 -3.97 -13.99
C ASN A 173 -2.24 -3.78 -12.48
N GLU A 174 -2.43 -2.57 -11.94
CA GLU A 174 -2.25 -2.29 -10.51
C GLU A 174 -3.19 -3.14 -9.64
N LYS A 175 -4.45 -3.31 -10.05
CA LYS A 175 -5.40 -4.20 -9.36
C LYS A 175 -4.90 -5.65 -9.31
N ALA A 176 -4.46 -6.20 -10.45
CA ALA A 176 -3.94 -7.56 -10.52
C ALA A 176 -2.70 -7.75 -9.61
N CYS A 177 -1.87 -6.71 -9.48
CA CYS A 177 -0.74 -6.69 -8.55
C CYS A 177 -1.19 -6.83 -7.10
N LEU A 178 -2.16 -6.01 -6.66
CA LEU A 178 -2.69 -6.13 -5.30
C LEU A 178 -3.36 -7.48 -5.05
N GLU A 179 -4.12 -8.00 -6.00
CA GLU A 179 -4.76 -9.32 -5.89
C GLU A 179 -3.75 -10.46 -5.81
N GLY A 180 -2.63 -10.37 -6.52
CA GLY A 180 -1.51 -11.32 -6.40
C GLY A 180 -0.91 -11.31 -4.98
N TRP A 181 -0.69 -10.13 -4.40
CA TRP A 181 -0.22 -10.00 -3.02
C TRP A 181 -1.24 -10.50 -1.99
N LEU A 182 -2.53 -10.25 -2.20
CA LEU A 182 -3.59 -10.81 -1.35
C LEU A 182 -3.61 -12.35 -1.45
N GLY A 183 -3.41 -12.92 -2.64
CA GLY A 183 -3.20 -14.36 -2.80
C GLY A 183 -2.01 -14.89 -1.99
N MET A 184 -0.88 -14.18 -2.01
CA MET A 184 0.29 -14.52 -1.17
C MET A 184 0.01 -14.41 0.33
N ALA A 185 -0.83 -13.45 0.75
CA ALA A 185 -1.27 -13.32 2.13
C ALA A 185 -2.07 -14.56 2.57
N LEU A 186 -3.06 -14.99 1.75
CA LEU A 186 -3.81 -16.23 2.01
C LEU A 186 -2.89 -17.45 2.11
N GLY A 187 -1.94 -17.59 1.17
CA GLY A 187 -0.98 -18.69 1.16
C GLY A 187 -0.07 -18.73 2.40
N ARG A 188 0.07 -17.60 3.11
CA ARG A 188 0.80 -17.49 4.38
C ARG A 188 -0.11 -17.54 5.62
N GLY A 189 -1.40 -17.82 5.46
CA GLY A 189 -2.37 -17.89 6.55
C GLY A 189 -2.79 -16.52 7.12
N ILE A 190 -2.53 -15.44 6.40
CA ILE A 190 -2.92 -14.09 6.79
C ILE A 190 -4.33 -13.81 6.26
N GLN A 191 -5.26 -13.51 7.16
CA GLN A 191 -6.62 -13.13 6.77
C GLN A 191 -6.65 -11.69 6.29
N PHE A 192 -7.66 -11.30 5.51
CA PHE A 192 -7.86 -9.88 5.20
C PHE A 192 -9.31 -9.47 5.03
N ASP A 193 -9.59 -8.20 5.29
CA ASP A 193 -10.85 -7.56 4.96
C ASP A 193 -10.63 -6.45 3.93
N ILE A 194 -11.54 -6.39 2.98
CA ILE A 194 -11.56 -5.40 1.92
C ILE A 194 -12.87 -4.62 2.08
N ALA A 195 -12.81 -3.29 2.03
CA ALA A 195 -14.01 -2.48 2.07
C ALA A 195 -15.02 -2.87 0.97
N GLN A 196 -16.31 -2.81 1.29
CA GLN A 196 -17.37 -3.33 0.41
C GLN A 196 -17.40 -2.62 -0.95
N GLU A 197 -17.02 -1.35 -0.99
CA GLU A 197 -17.00 -0.50 -2.17
C GLU A 197 -15.78 -0.77 -3.07
N SER A 198 -14.72 -1.37 -2.53
CA SER A 198 -13.56 -1.77 -3.32
C SER A 198 -13.91 -2.91 -4.26
N THR A 199 -13.38 -2.85 -5.48
CA THR A 199 -13.55 -3.88 -6.51
C THR A 199 -12.49 -4.98 -6.41
N LEU A 200 -11.53 -4.88 -5.47
CA LEU A 200 -10.53 -5.92 -5.26
C LEU A 200 -11.21 -7.25 -4.99
N LEU A 201 -10.73 -8.29 -5.68
CA LEU A 201 -11.30 -9.63 -5.71
C LEU A 201 -12.77 -9.64 -6.13
N LYS A 202 -13.19 -8.69 -6.97
CA LYS A 202 -14.53 -8.64 -7.58
C LYS A 202 -14.43 -8.43 -9.08
N ARG A 203 -15.45 -8.92 -9.78
CA ARG A 203 -15.74 -8.63 -11.20
C ARG A 203 -16.89 -7.62 -11.30
N LYS A 204 -16.99 -6.94 -12.44
CA LYS A 204 -17.82 -5.74 -12.59
C LYS A 204 -19.32 -5.99 -12.46
N THR A 205 -19.81 -7.14 -12.91
CA THR A 205 -21.24 -7.33 -13.21
C THR A 205 -21.82 -8.64 -12.70
N VAL A 206 -21.04 -9.46 -11.99
CA VAL A 206 -21.42 -10.85 -11.69
C VAL A 206 -20.68 -11.33 -10.44
N THR A 207 -21.11 -12.43 -9.85
CA THR A 207 -20.39 -13.05 -8.71
C THR A 207 -19.10 -13.72 -9.16
N ASN A 208 -18.16 -13.93 -8.24
CA ASN A 208 -16.88 -14.56 -8.58
C ASN A 208 -17.02 -16.01 -9.08
N PHE A 209 -18.21 -16.62 -8.94
CA PHE A 209 -18.55 -17.94 -9.46
C PHE A 209 -18.94 -17.88 -10.95
N TYR A 210 -17.93 -17.89 -11.83
CA TYR A 210 -18.17 -18.00 -13.27
C TYR A 210 -18.90 -19.31 -13.62
N GLY A 211 -20.00 -19.20 -14.36
CA GLY A 211 -20.83 -20.35 -14.76
C GLY A 211 -21.85 -20.81 -13.71
N TYR A 212 -22.03 -20.08 -12.60
CA TYR A 212 -23.02 -20.41 -11.58
C TYR A 212 -24.00 -19.26 -11.33
N ASN A 213 -25.24 -19.60 -10.97
CA ASN A 213 -26.12 -18.71 -10.24
C ASN A 213 -25.74 -18.77 -8.76
N VAL A 214 -25.76 -17.62 -8.09
CA VAL A 214 -25.50 -17.51 -6.66
C VAL A 214 -26.79 -17.12 -5.97
N ILE A 215 -27.22 -17.94 -5.02
CA ILE A 215 -28.45 -17.79 -4.27
C ILE A 215 -28.07 -17.61 -2.80
N ASN A 216 -28.31 -16.41 -2.28
CA ASN A 216 -28.07 -16.10 -0.88
C ASN A 216 -29.28 -16.52 -0.04
N ASP A 217 -29.07 -17.44 0.90
CA ASP A 217 -30.10 -18.00 1.78
C ASP A 217 -29.68 -17.80 3.25
N GLY A 218 -29.73 -16.53 3.68
CA GLY A 218 -29.33 -16.11 5.02
C GLY A 218 -27.84 -16.31 5.31
N PRO A 219 -27.45 -17.12 6.32
CA PRO A 219 -26.05 -17.35 6.68
C PRO A 219 -25.30 -18.28 5.70
N SER A 220 -25.99 -18.81 4.70
CA SER A 220 -25.41 -19.74 3.71
C SER A 220 -25.60 -19.23 2.29
N THR A 221 -24.66 -19.61 1.43
CA THR A 221 -24.76 -19.36 -0.01
C THR A 221 -24.86 -20.70 -0.73
N ARG A 222 -25.87 -20.82 -1.58
CA ARG A 222 -25.98 -21.92 -2.52
C ARG A 222 -25.54 -21.45 -3.90
N ILE A 223 -24.70 -22.23 -4.57
CA ILE A 223 -24.34 -22.01 -5.96
C ILE A 223 -24.87 -23.16 -6.81
N GLU A 224 -25.44 -22.84 -7.95
CA GLU A 224 -25.97 -23.83 -8.90
C GLU A 224 -25.49 -23.52 -10.32
N PRO A 225 -25.17 -24.54 -11.14
CA PRO A 225 -24.71 -24.32 -12.51
C PRO A 225 -25.72 -23.49 -13.30
N LYS A 226 -25.24 -22.47 -14.01
CA LYS A 226 -26.05 -21.64 -14.91
C LYS A 226 -25.97 -22.21 -16.32
N TYR A 227 -27.08 -22.79 -16.78
CA TYR A 227 -27.19 -23.29 -18.16
C TYR A 227 -27.82 -22.23 -19.07
N SER A 228 -27.29 -22.11 -20.29
CA SER A 228 -27.83 -21.19 -21.31
C SER A 228 -29.11 -21.73 -21.98
N TRP A 229 -29.35 -23.04 -21.90
CA TRP A 229 -30.47 -23.72 -22.58
C TRP A 229 -31.25 -24.62 -21.61
N PRO A 230 -32.60 -24.52 -21.56
CA PRO A 230 -33.43 -25.27 -20.61
C PRO A 230 -33.34 -26.80 -20.74
N ASP A 231 -33.04 -27.34 -21.94
CA ASP A 231 -33.00 -28.79 -22.18
C ASP A 231 -31.63 -29.43 -21.88
N THR A 232 -30.57 -28.62 -21.79
CA THR A 232 -29.20 -29.07 -21.49
C THR A 232 -28.94 -29.21 -20.00
N ARG A 233 -29.92 -29.68 -19.21
CA ARG A 233 -29.71 -30.07 -17.81
C ARG A 233 -28.69 -31.21 -17.79
N GLY A 234 -27.42 -30.84 -17.86
CA GLY A 234 -26.32 -31.78 -17.94
C GLY A 234 -26.42 -32.66 -16.72
N LEU A 235 -26.62 -33.96 -16.95
CA LEU A 235 -26.80 -35.01 -15.95
C LEU A 235 -25.61 -35.13 -14.95
N CYS A 236 -24.64 -34.23 -15.02
CA CYS A 236 -23.32 -34.32 -14.42
C CYS A 236 -22.99 -33.20 -13.42
N ALA A 237 -23.75 -32.10 -13.33
CA ALA A 237 -23.37 -30.98 -12.45
C ALA A 237 -24.30 -30.84 -11.23
N LYS A 238 -23.71 -31.01 -10.04
CA LYS A 238 -24.39 -30.88 -8.75
C LYS A 238 -24.44 -29.42 -8.32
N SER A 239 -25.48 -29.02 -7.60
CA SER A 239 -25.49 -27.77 -6.84
C SER A 239 -24.62 -27.92 -5.59
N TYR A 240 -24.03 -26.81 -5.13
CA TYR A 240 -23.17 -26.80 -3.96
C TYR A 240 -23.76 -25.88 -2.89
N LYS A 241 -23.75 -26.35 -1.64
CA LYS A 241 -23.96 -25.51 -0.47
C LYS A 241 -22.59 -25.14 0.09
N LEU A 242 -22.25 -23.87 0.05
CA LEU A 242 -20.99 -23.39 0.59
C LEU A 242 -21.17 -23.14 2.10
N GLU A 243 -20.28 -23.71 2.90
CA GLU A 243 -20.07 -23.26 4.27
C GLU A 243 -19.34 -21.90 4.25
N LYS A 244 -19.46 -21.16 5.36
CA LYS A 244 -19.03 -19.76 5.50
C LYS A 244 -17.66 -19.49 4.86
N VAL A 245 -17.64 -18.86 3.68
CA VAL A 245 -16.42 -18.41 3.01
C VAL A 245 -16.06 -17.04 3.55
N HIS A 246 -14.82 -16.87 4.03
CA HIS A 246 -14.39 -15.63 4.69
C HIS A 246 -14.25 -14.42 3.74
N HIS A 247 -14.20 -14.64 2.41
CA HIS A 247 -13.93 -13.58 1.43
C HIS A 247 -14.89 -13.66 0.22
N ASN A 248 -15.35 -12.48 -0.22
CA ASN A 248 -16.20 -12.16 -1.38
C ASN A 248 -16.69 -13.36 -2.24
N ILE A 249 -17.89 -13.83 -1.92
CA ILE A 249 -18.82 -14.56 -2.80
C ILE A 249 -19.35 -13.59 -3.88
#